data_AF-A0A3D2FMD0-F1
#
_entry.id   AF-A0A3D2FMD0-F1
#
_cell.length_a   1.000
_cell.length_b   1.000
_cell.length_c   1.000
_cell.angle_alpha   90.00
_cell.angle_beta   90.00
_cell.angle_gamma   90.00
#
_symmetry.space_group_name_H-M   'P 1'
#
loop_
_entity.id
_entity.type
_entity.pdbx_description
1 polymer ?
#
loop_
_entity_poly.entity_id
_entity_poly.type
_entity_poly.pdbx_seq_one_letter_code
_entity_poly.pdbx_strand_id
1 'polypeptide(L)'
;MLILPELWPDETMCSLWAKIARINGLRHLEVAGILTGEERPTSVIGCPVNIKYFCEVTKGAYGSPVDLLRQITMLPALAHLGVLSASTLADVENGTTRPDLGMLEFGASRGHYWRVCKKCMEQDAKKFGVAYWHRAHQLPTSQYCTEHGLMLDRLNLRRVQLHENLVLPFEVTAQIEYGSNAEGERNSMCFDVSILGRDVLADHSVQFSKKAILETYKTGLLQMGCLTGTEIVCFAEYLKKFGQEYDVKASSIASLLYQTKVSHPRQLLYGITNELECRPFARVLLVRLLFGTWAAFKAQCSWNDVLGGGNKIVGSESQKLMGYSFAAMLNKNRQACLDYKASRIAPTRFEFMRVSYRAFRWLRQNDRVWLDEALPMQPRIMGQKTLFK
;
A
#
# COMPACT_ATOMS: atom_id res chain seq x y z
N MET A 1 -21.38 -17.41 -30.40
CA MET A 1 -21.84 -17.10 -29.02
C MET A 1 -20.79 -17.66 -28.09
N LEU A 2 -20.20 -16.83 -27.22
CA LEU A 2 -19.13 -17.27 -26.31
C LEU A 2 -19.75 -18.05 -25.15
N ILE A 3 -19.27 -19.26 -24.88
CA ILE A 3 -19.63 -20.04 -23.70
C ILE A 3 -18.90 -19.41 -22.50
N LEU A 4 -19.66 -18.99 -21.49
CA LEU A 4 -19.16 -18.34 -20.29
C LEU A 4 -19.21 -19.34 -19.12
N PRO A 5 -18.06 -19.81 -18.59
CA PRO A 5 -18.04 -20.66 -17.41
C PRO A 5 -18.44 -19.85 -16.16
N GLU A 6 -18.85 -20.55 -15.10
CA GLU A 6 -19.06 -19.93 -13.80
C GLU A 6 -17.76 -19.32 -13.23
N LEU A 7 -17.89 -18.18 -12.55
CA LEU A 7 -16.82 -17.60 -11.75
C LEU A 7 -16.73 -18.32 -10.41
N TRP A 8 -15.56 -18.88 -10.09
CA TRP A 8 -15.37 -19.66 -8.87
C TRP A 8 -14.92 -18.80 -7.67
N PRO A 9 -15.09 -19.30 -6.43
CA PRO A 9 -14.70 -18.56 -5.24
C PRO A 9 -13.22 -18.18 -5.24
N ASP A 10 -12.92 -16.91 -4.98
CA ASP A 10 -11.56 -16.36 -4.98
C ASP A 10 -10.77 -16.56 -6.29
N GLU A 11 -11.45 -16.84 -7.40
CA GLU A 11 -10.81 -17.02 -8.70
C GLU A 11 -10.24 -15.71 -9.25
N THR A 12 -9.10 -15.80 -9.93
CA THR A 12 -8.50 -14.64 -10.59
C THR A 12 -9.01 -14.40 -12.01
N MET A 13 -8.83 -13.18 -12.53
CA MET A 13 -9.32 -12.83 -13.87
C MET A 13 -8.54 -13.58 -14.95
N CYS A 14 -7.25 -13.85 -14.72
CA CYS A 14 -6.46 -14.69 -15.60
C CYS A 14 -6.99 -16.13 -15.67
N SER A 15 -7.43 -16.71 -14.55
CA SER A 15 -8.03 -18.05 -14.53
C SER A 15 -9.33 -18.08 -15.32
N LEU A 16 -10.22 -17.10 -15.10
CA LEU A 16 -11.49 -17.00 -15.82
C LEU A 16 -11.26 -16.92 -17.33
N TRP A 17 -10.33 -16.08 -17.78
CA TRP A 17 -10.02 -15.91 -19.20
C TRP A 17 -9.39 -17.18 -19.80
N ALA A 18 -8.54 -17.88 -19.04
CA ALA A 18 -8.00 -19.16 -19.47
C ALA A 18 -9.10 -20.21 -19.64
N LYS A 19 -10.07 -20.28 -18.72
CA LYS A 19 -11.23 -21.18 -18.83
C LYS A 19 -12.10 -20.84 -20.04
N ILE A 20 -12.40 -19.55 -20.25
CA ILE A 20 -13.17 -19.08 -21.41
C ILE A 20 -12.48 -19.48 -22.71
N ALA A 21 -11.18 -19.24 -22.84
CA ALA A 21 -10.40 -19.64 -24.01
C ALA A 21 -10.49 -21.15 -24.26
N ARG A 22 -10.26 -21.94 -23.21
CA ARG A 22 -10.26 -23.40 -23.30
C ARG A 22 -11.62 -23.97 -23.72
N ILE A 23 -12.72 -23.55 -23.08
CA ILE A 23 -14.06 -24.08 -23.35
C ILE A 23 -14.55 -23.71 -24.76
N ASN A 24 -14.13 -22.55 -25.26
CA ASN A 24 -14.52 -22.08 -26.59
C ASN A 24 -13.55 -22.52 -27.71
N GLY A 25 -12.43 -23.15 -27.37
CA GLY A 25 -11.39 -23.50 -28.35
C GLY A 25 -10.75 -22.28 -29.03
N LEU A 26 -10.68 -21.15 -28.33
CA LEU A 26 -10.14 -19.89 -28.83
C LEU A 26 -8.73 -19.64 -28.29
N ARG A 27 -7.91 -18.89 -29.04
CA ARG A 27 -6.63 -18.41 -28.51
C ARG A 27 -6.88 -17.34 -27.44
N HIS A 28 -5.98 -17.23 -26.46
CA HIS A 28 -6.13 -16.26 -25.38
C HIS A 28 -6.11 -14.81 -25.88
N LEU A 29 -5.37 -14.49 -26.94
CA LEU A 29 -5.42 -13.17 -27.59
C LEU A 29 -6.78 -12.88 -28.22
N GLU A 30 -7.45 -13.88 -28.81
CA GLU A 30 -8.79 -13.71 -29.37
C GLU A 30 -9.81 -13.46 -28.26
N VAL A 31 -9.72 -14.22 -27.16
CA VAL A 31 -10.53 -13.99 -25.96
C VAL A 31 -10.27 -12.60 -25.37
N ALA A 32 -9.01 -12.17 -25.29
CA ALA A 32 -8.68 -10.83 -24.82
C ALA A 32 -9.38 -9.77 -25.67
N GLY A 33 -9.27 -9.84 -27.00
CA GLY A 33 -9.91 -8.87 -27.90
C GLY A 33 -11.44 -8.87 -27.78
N ILE A 34 -12.07 -10.06 -27.64
CA ILE A 34 -13.52 -10.17 -27.43
C ILE A 34 -13.93 -9.56 -26.08
N LEU A 35 -13.20 -9.84 -25.00
CA LEU A 35 -13.56 -9.45 -23.64
C LEU A 35 -13.24 -7.98 -23.32
N THR A 36 -12.33 -7.35 -24.06
CA THR A 36 -11.93 -5.95 -23.84
C THR A 36 -12.38 -5.00 -24.94
N GLY A 37 -12.77 -5.51 -26.10
CA GLY A 37 -13.12 -4.72 -27.27
C GLY A 37 -11.90 -4.23 -28.05
N GLU A 38 -10.71 -4.70 -27.70
CA GLU A 38 -9.48 -4.37 -28.41
C GLU A 38 -9.43 -5.14 -29.74
N GLU A 39 -9.34 -4.44 -30.86
CA GLU A 39 -9.35 -5.06 -32.21
C GLU A 39 -8.11 -5.92 -32.47
N ARG A 40 -6.96 -5.53 -31.92
CA ARG A 40 -5.66 -6.15 -32.17
C ARG A 40 -4.83 -6.23 -30.88
N PRO A 41 -5.25 -7.06 -29.90
CA PRO A 41 -4.47 -7.25 -28.69
C PRO A 41 -3.14 -7.91 -29.05
N THR A 42 -2.04 -7.29 -28.62
CA THR A 42 -0.69 -7.83 -28.81
C THR A 42 -0.22 -8.62 -27.59
N SER A 43 -0.81 -8.37 -26.41
CA SER A 43 -0.43 -8.99 -25.14
C SER A 43 -1.67 -9.34 -24.34
N VAL A 44 -1.84 -10.59 -23.91
CA VAL A 44 -2.97 -10.98 -23.05
C VAL A 44 -2.84 -10.32 -21.67
N ILE A 45 -1.74 -10.56 -20.95
CA ILE A 45 -1.50 -9.96 -19.62
C ILE A 45 -1.34 -8.43 -19.66
N GLY A 46 -1.08 -7.87 -20.84
CA GLY A 46 -0.88 -6.44 -21.06
C GLY A 46 -2.10 -5.77 -21.68
N CYS A 47 -3.18 -6.52 -21.91
CA CYS A 47 -4.37 -6.02 -22.57
C CYS A 47 -5.08 -5.04 -21.62
N PRO A 48 -5.38 -3.80 -22.06
CA PRO A 48 -6.18 -2.88 -21.26
C PRO A 48 -7.59 -3.43 -21.10
N VAL A 49 -8.11 -3.42 -19.88
CA VAL A 49 -9.43 -3.97 -19.58
C VAL A 49 -10.38 -2.83 -19.24
N ASN A 50 -11.42 -2.67 -20.06
CA ASN A 50 -12.57 -1.85 -19.73
C ASN A 50 -13.59 -2.73 -19.00
N ILE A 51 -13.72 -2.55 -17.69
CA ILE A 51 -14.62 -3.35 -16.84
C ILE A 51 -16.08 -3.21 -17.27
N LYS A 52 -16.51 -2.01 -17.65
CA LYS A 52 -17.87 -1.77 -18.11
C LYS A 52 -18.16 -2.53 -19.41
N TYR A 53 -17.25 -2.42 -20.39
CA TYR A 53 -17.35 -3.19 -21.64
C TYR A 53 -17.35 -4.69 -21.38
N PHE A 54 -16.47 -5.18 -20.49
CA PHE A 54 -16.42 -6.59 -20.11
C PHE A 54 -17.77 -7.08 -19.59
N CYS A 55 -18.41 -6.33 -18.69
CA CYS A 55 -19.76 -6.65 -18.19
C CYS A 55 -20.80 -6.64 -19.32
N GLU A 56 -20.73 -5.69 -20.26
CA GLU A 56 -21.64 -5.60 -21.40
C GLU A 56 -21.51 -6.79 -22.36
N VAL A 57 -20.28 -7.14 -22.78
CA VAL A 57 -20.04 -8.24 -23.73
C VAL A 57 -20.33 -9.61 -23.13
N THR A 58 -20.17 -9.74 -21.80
CA THR A 58 -20.57 -10.93 -21.05
C THR A 58 -22.04 -10.91 -20.64
N LYS A 59 -22.81 -9.89 -21.05
CA LYS A 59 -24.24 -9.71 -20.75
C LYS A 59 -24.54 -9.77 -19.25
N GLY A 60 -23.62 -9.29 -18.42
CA GLY A 60 -23.75 -9.28 -16.97
C GLY A 60 -23.58 -10.65 -16.30
N ALA A 61 -23.09 -11.67 -17.01
CA ALA A 61 -22.93 -13.03 -16.45
C ALA A 61 -22.06 -13.10 -15.18
N TYR A 62 -21.17 -12.11 -14.99
CA TYR A 62 -20.27 -12.00 -13.85
C TYR A 62 -20.60 -10.84 -12.91
N GLY A 63 -21.83 -10.31 -12.99
CA GLY A 63 -22.31 -9.22 -12.15
C GLY A 63 -22.03 -7.82 -12.70
N SER A 64 -22.25 -6.82 -11.85
CA SER A 64 -21.99 -5.41 -12.18
C SER A 64 -20.49 -5.09 -12.18
N PRO A 65 -20.06 -3.94 -12.73
CA PRO A 65 -18.68 -3.48 -12.63
C PRO A 65 -18.12 -3.49 -11.20
N VAL A 66 -18.94 -3.07 -10.23
CA VAL A 66 -18.58 -3.07 -8.80
C VAL A 66 -18.36 -4.49 -8.28
N ASP A 67 -19.28 -5.41 -8.61
CA ASP A 67 -19.21 -6.81 -8.17
C ASP A 67 -17.97 -7.48 -8.77
N LEU A 68 -17.71 -7.27 -10.06
CA LEU A 68 -16.56 -7.86 -10.74
C LEU A 68 -15.25 -7.36 -10.10
N LEU A 69 -15.11 -6.05 -9.91
CA LEU A 69 -13.91 -5.49 -9.27
C LEU A 69 -13.66 -6.10 -7.88
N ARG A 70 -14.72 -6.30 -7.09
CA ARG A 70 -14.67 -6.92 -5.75
C ARG A 70 -14.32 -8.41 -5.79
N GLN A 71 -14.87 -9.15 -6.74
CA GLN A 71 -14.78 -10.60 -6.76
C GLN A 71 -13.55 -11.15 -7.48
N ILE A 72 -12.99 -10.41 -8.45
CA ILE A 72 -11.97 -10.96 -9.36
C ILE A 72 -10.65 -10.18 -9.39
N THR A 73 -10.61 -8.97 -8.81
CA THR A 73 -9.41 -8.10 -8.83
C THR A 73 -8.85 -7.83 -7.44
N MET A 74 -7.65 -7.25 -7.42
CA MET A 74 -6.96 -6.78 -6.22
C MET A 74 -7.21 -5.30 -5.90
N LEU A 75 -7.89 -4.56 -6.78
CA LEU A 75 -8.00 -3.09 -6.65
C LEU A 75 -8.72 -2.63 -5.38
N PRO A 76 -9.83 -3.26 -4.94
CA PRO A 76 -10.49 -2.85 -3.70
C PRO A 76 -9.58 -2.96 -2.48
N ALA A 77 -8.77 -4.02 -2.38
CA ALA A 77 -7.78 -4.18 -1.32
C ALA A 77 -6.78 -3.01 -1.28
N LEU A 78 -6.32 -2.56 -2.46
CA LEU A 78 -5.43 -1.39 -2.55
C LEU A 78 -6.10 -0.09 -2.12
N ALA A 79 -7.40 0.06 -2.43
CA ALA A 79 -8.17 1.21 -1.98
C ALA A 79 -8.38 1.18 -0.47
N HIS A 80 -8.70 0.03 0.12
CA HIS A 80 -8.82 -0.17 1.57
C HIS A 80 -7.53 0.15 2.32
N LEU A 81 -6.37 -0.14 1.72
CA LEU A 81 -5.06 0.23 2.27
C LEU A 81 -4.71 1.71 2.03
N GLY A 82 -5.54 2.48 1.32
CA GLY A 82 -5.33 3.89 1.00
C GLY A 82 -4.26 4.13 -0.07
N VAL A 83 -3.93 3.10 -0.86
CA VAL A 83 -2.93 3.15 -1.94
C VAL A 83 -3.59 3.69 -3.20
N LEU A 84 -4.76 3.14 -3.54
CA LEU A 84 -5.59 3.60 -4.65
C LEU A 84 -6.60 4.64 -4.15
N SER A 85 -6.85 5.71 -4.91
CA SER A 85 -7.90 6.66 -4.55
C SER A 85 -9.28 6.13 -4.96
N ALA A 86 -10.32 6.56 -4.23
CA ALA A 86 -11.70 6.26 -4.58
C ALA A 86 -12.05 6.79 -5.99
N SER A 87 -11.49 7.93 -6.41
CA SER A 87 -11.69 8.47 -7.75
C SER A 87 -11.14 7.55 -8.84
N THR A 88 -9.91 7.04 -8.68
CA THR A 88 -9.33 6.11 -9.66
C THR A 88 -10.12 4.81 -9.70
N LEU A 89 -10.58 4.29 -8.56
CA LEU A 89 -11.42 3.10 -8.57
C LEU A 89 -12.75 3.35 -9.28
N ALA A 90 -13.39 4.50 -9.05
CA ALA A 90 -14.60 4.90 -9.77
C ALA A 90 -14.35 5.10 -11.27
N ASP A 91 -13.19 5.61 -11.68
CA ASP A 91 -12.83 5.73 -13.10
C ASP A 91 -12.68 4.36 -13.76
N VAL A 92 -12.13 3.37 -13.04
CA VAL A 92 -12.02 1.99 -13.52
C VAL A 92 -13.40 1.33 -13.61
N GLU A 93 -14.23 1.51 -12.58
CA GLU A 93 -15.60 1.01 -12.53
C GLU A 93 -16.45 1.55 -13.69
N ASN A 94 -16.32 2.84 -14.00
CA ASN A 94 -17.03 3.49 -15.11
C ASN A 94 -16.43 3.19 -16.49
N GLY A 95 -15.27 2.53 -16.56
CA GLY A 95 -14.57 2.21 -17.80
C GLY A 95 -13.76 3.37 -18.41
N THR A 96 -13.66 4.52 -17.72
CA THR A 96 -12.85 5.66 -18.13
C THR A 96 -11.36 5.34 -18.04
N THR A 97 -10.95 4.67 -16.96
CA THR A 97 -9.59 4.14 -16.79
C THR A 97 -9.60 2.66 -17.14
N ARG A 98 -8.62 2.23 -17.95
CA ARG A 98 -8.50 0.84 -18.44
C ARG A 98 -7.15 0.24 -18.02
N PRO A 99 -7.00 -0.23 -16.76
CA PRO A 99 -5.78 -0.90 -16.33
C PRO A 99 -5.52 -2.15 -17.15
N ASP A 100 -4.26 -2.53 -17.33
CA ASP A 100 -3.95 -3.81 -17.95
C ASP A 100 -4.33 -5.00 -17.04
N LEU A 101 -4.56 -6.17 -17.63
CA LEU A 101 -4.91 -7.39 -16.92
C LEU A 101 -3.93 -7.70 -15.77
N GLY A 102 -2.63 -7.50 -15.99
CA GLY A 102 -1.60 -7.69 -14.96
C GLY A 102 -1.72 -6.73 -13.77
N MET A 103 -2.15 -5.49 -13.99
CA MET A 103 -2.42 -4.53 -12.91
C MET A 103 -3.64 -4.93 -12.08
N LEU A 104 -4.69 -5.47 -12.72
CA LEU A 104 -5.88 -5.96 -12.02
C LEU A 104 -5.59 -7.21 -11.18
N GLU A 105 -4.69 -8.06 -11.69
CA GLU A 105 -4.25 -9.30 -11.06
C GLU A 105 -3.28 -9.06 -9.88
N PHE A 106 -2.28 -8.16 -10.05
CA PHE A 106 -1.15 -8.02 -9.11
C PHE A 106 -0.99 -6.64 -8.46
N GLY A 107 -1.86 -5.68 -8.78
CA GLY A 107 -1.89 -4.38 -8.10
C GLY A 107 -0.58 -3.59 -8.19
N ALA A 108 -0.02 -3.44 -9.39
CA ALA A 108 1.29 -2.82 -9.69
C ALA A 108 2.55 -3.62 -9.28
N SER A 109 2.39 -4.78 -8.66
CA SER A 109 3.51 -5.61 -8.26
C SER A 109 4.06 -6.40 -9.47
N ARG A 110 4.89 -5.77 -10.30
CA ARG A 110 5.49 -6.41 -11.49
C ARG A 110 6.56 -7.44 -11.10
N GLY A 111 6.55 -8.65 -11.63
CA GLY A 111 7.59 -9.67 -11.34
C GLY A 111 7.34 -10.50 -10.08
N HIS A 112 6.06 -10.77 -9.78
CA HIS A 112 5.66 -11.71 -8.75
C HIS A 112 5.73 -13.15 -9.25
N TYR A 113 6.05 -14.06 -8.32
CA TYR A 113 5.82 -15.48 -8.51
C TYR A 113 4.33 -15.75 -8.39
N TRP A 114 3.84 -16.61 -9.26
CA TRP A 114 2.52 -17.22 -9.09
C TRP A 114 2.60 -18.22 -7.95
N ARG A 115 1.52 -18.35 -7.19
CA ARG A 115 1.50 -19.16 -5.98
C ARG A 115 0.32 -20.11 -5.97
N VAL A 116 0.59 -21.33 -5.51
CA VAL A 116 -0.43 -22.38 -5.35
C VAL A 116 -0.30 -23.06 -4.00
N CYS A 117 -1.41 -23.63 -3.55
CA CYS A 117 -1.44 -24.59 -2.47
C CYS A 117 -1.81 -25.94 -3.06
N LYS A 118 -0.98 -26.97 -2.82
CA LYS A 118 -1.26 -28.34 -3.29
C LYS A 118 -2.64 -28.84 -2.84
N LYS A 119 -3.04 -28.57 -1.58
CA LYS A 119 -4.35 -28.96 -1.06
C LYS A 119 -5.51 -28.19 -1.72
N CYS A 120 -5.36 -26.89 -2.01
CA CYS A 120 -6.37 -26.17 -2.79
C CYS A 120 -6.50 -26.79 -4.19
N MET A 121 -5.38 -27.07 -4.88
CA MET A 121 -5.41 -27.68 -6.21
C MET A 121 -6.14 -29.04 -6.21
N GLU A 122 -5.90 -29.88 -5.21
CA GLU A 122 -6.61 -31.16 -5.05
C GLU A 122 -8.11 -30.97 -4.79
N GLN A 123 -8.48 -30.01 -3.94
CA GLN A 123 -9.87 -29.67 -3.64
C GLN A 123 -10.61 -29.10 -4.85
N ASP A 124 -9.96 -28.19 -5.59
CA ASP A 124 -10.50 -27.57 -6.79
C ASP A 124 -10.68 -28.61 -7.90
N ALA A 125 -9.68 -29.47 -8.13
CA ALA A 125 -9.79 -30.56 -9.09
C ALA A 125 -10.95 -31.51 -8.76
N LYS A 126 -11.16 -31.82 -7.48
CA LYS A 126 -12.27 -32.66 -7.04
C LYS A 126 -13.63 -31.99 -7.18
N LYS A 127 -13.72 -30.68 -6.94
CA LYS A 127 -14.99 -29.93 -6.90
C LYS A 127 -15.40 -29.38 -8.26
N PHE A 128 -14.45 -28.84 -9.00
CA PHE A 128 -14.66 -28.10 -10.26
C PHE A 128 -14.07 -28.82 -11.48
N GLY A 129 -13.40 -29.96 -11.28
CA GLY A 129 -12.74 -30.73 -12.34
C GLY A 129 -11.35 -30.21 -12.71
N VAL A 130 -10.98 -29.00 -12.24
CA VAL A 130 -9.69 -28.39 -12.54
C VAL A 130 -9.30 -27.39 -11.45
N ALA A 131 -8.01 -27.27 -11.18
CA ALA A 131 -7.47 -26.23 -10.32
C ALA A 131 -7.41 -24.87 -11.02
N TYR A 132 -7.54 -23.79 -10.26
CA TYR A 132 -7.48 -22.40 -10.74
C TYR A 132 -6.61 -21.53 -9.82
N TRP A 133 -6.23 -20.34 -10.28
CA TRP A 133 -5.47 -19.41 -9.47
C TRP A 133 -6.40 -18.69 -8.49
N HIS A 134 -6.07 -18.80 -7.20
CA HIS A 134 -6.74 -18.08 -6.12
C HIS A 134 -6.09 -16.70 -5.93
N ARG A 135 -6.90 -15.64 -5.83
CA ARG A 135 -6.40 -14.27 -5.63
C ARG A 135 -5.65 -14.15 -4.31
N ALA A 136 -6.18 -14.72 -3.22
CA ALA A 136 -5.54 -14.66 -1.91
C ALA A 136 -4.12 -15.24 -1.93
N HIS A 137 -3.84 -16.25 -2.76
CA HIS A 137 -2.48 -16.77 -2.95
C HIS A 137 -1.57 -15.80 -3.71
N GLN A 138 -2.11 -14.97 -4.61
CA GLN A 138 -1.32 -14.05 -5.43
C GLN A 138 -0.94 -12.75 -4.70
N LEU A 139 -1.46 -12.50 -3.50
CA LEU A 139 -1.07 -11.34 -2.70
C LEU A 139 0.45 -11.37 -2.43
N PRO A 140 1.18 -10.25 -2.62
CA PRO A 140 2.61 -10.17 -2.30
C PRO A 140 2.98 -10.59 -0.87
N THR A 141 2.02 -10.52 0.06
CA THR A 141 2.17 -10.85 1.49
C THR A 141 1.77 -12.28 1.84
N SER A 142 1.18 -13.04 0.92
CA SER A 142 0.75 -14.42 1.17
C SER A 142 1.89 -15.41 0.96
N GLN A 143 2.56 -15.79 2.04
CA GLN A 143 3.53 -16.90 2.01
C GLN A 143 2.89 -18.25 2.34
N TYR A 144 1.73 -18.23 2.97
CA TYR A 144 1.00 -19.42 3.38
C TYR A 144 -0.43 -19.38 2.86
N CYS A 145 -0.95 -20.54 2.49
CA CYS A 145 -2.36 -20.75 2.27
C CYS A 145 -3.08 -20.54 3.60
N THR A 146 -4.04 -19.64 3.65
CA THR A 146 -4.75 -19.34 4.91
C THR A 146 -5.82 -20.39 5.25
N GLU A 147 -6.23 -21.20 4.27
CA GLU A 147 -7.21 -22.28 4.46
C GLU A 147 -6.55 -23.56 5.01
N HIS A 148 -5.42 -23.96 4.42
CA HIS A 148 -4.72 -25.20 4.81
C HIS A 148 -3.50 -24.96 5.69
N GLY A 149 -3.03 -23.71 5.77
CA GLY A 149 -1.85 -23.35 6.54
C GLY A 149 -0.54 -23.93 6.03
N LEU A 150 -0.52 -24.35 4.77
CA LEU A 150 0.67 -24.83 4.06
C LEU A 150 1.43 -23.63 3.47
N MET A 151 2.76 -23.74 3.39
CA MET A 151 3.54 -22.78 2.62
C MET A 151 3.12 -22.85 1.15
N LEU A 152 3.00 -21.69 0.50
CA LEU A 152 2.62 -21.65 -0.91
C LEU A 152 3.81 -21.99 -1.78
N ASP A 153 3.59 -22.94 -2.69
CA ASP A 153 4.57 -23.29 -3.72
C ASP A 153 4.63 -22.16 -4.76
N ARG A 154 5.83 -21.91 -5.28
CA ARG A 154 6.07 -20.81 -6.21
C ARG A 154 6.23 -21.29 -7.63
N LEU A 155 5.78 -20.47 -8.55
CA LEU A 155 5.94 -20.69 -9.96
C LEU A 155 6.39 -19.40 -10.64
N ASN A 156 7.47 -19.50 -11.41
CA ASN A 156 7.98 -18.38 -12.20
C ASN A 156 7.41 -18.41 -13.62
N LEU A 157 6.19 -17.88 -13.78
CA LEU A 157 5.63 -17.63 -15.12
C LEU A 157 6.27 -16.37 -15.70
N ARG A 158 7.09 -16.55 -16.73
CA ARG A 158 7.77 -15.45 -17.40
C ARG A 158 6.74 -14.59 -18.12
N ARG A 159 6.93 -13.27 -18.08
CA ARG A 159 6.03 -12.31 -18.75
C ARG A 159 5.85 -12.60 -20.25
N VAL A 160 6.89 -13.14 -20.90
CA VAL A 160 6.85 -13.57 -22.31
C VAL A 160 5.83 -14.70 -22.52
N GLN A 161 5.71 -15.65 -21.58
CA GLN A 161 4.70 -16.71 -21.66
C GLN A 161 3.29 -16.13 -21.56
N LEU A 162 3.08 -15.22 -20.59
CA LEU A 162 1.80 -14.56 -20.33
C LEU A 162 1.42 -13.49 -21.38
N HIS A 163 2.34 -13.16 -22.29
CA HIS A 163 2.08 -12.27 -23.42
C HIS A 163 1.09 -12.90 -24.39
N GLU A 164 1.19 -14.20 -24.62
CA GLU A 164 0.38 -14.90 -25.62
C GLU A 164 -0.62 -15.87 -24.99
N ASN A 165 -0.28 -16.48 -23.85
CA ASN A 165 -1.06 -17.57 -23.27
C ASN A 165 -1.26 -17.39 -21.76
N LEU A 166 -2.50 -17.54 -21.32
CA LEU A 166 -2.79 -17.73 -19.90
C LEU A 166 -2.79 -19.24 -19.62
N VAL A 167 -2.38 -19.63 -18.42
CA VAL A 167 -2.28 -21.04 -18.02
C VAL A 167 -3.07 -21.26 -16.76
N LEU A 168 -3.63 -22.45 -16.60
CA LEU A 168 -4.21 -22.91 -15.35
C LEU A 168 -3.17 -23.72 -14.55
N PRO A 169 -3.26 -23.79 -13.21
CA PRO A 169 -2.27 -24.46 -12.36
C PRO A 169 -1.91 -25.88 -12.78
N PHE A 170 -2.88 -26.69 -13.22
CA PHE A 170 -2.63 -28.08 -13.60
C PHE A 170 -1.71 -28.21 -14.83
N GLU A 171 -1.70 -27.22 -15.72
CA GLU A 171 -0.93 -27.20 -16.97
C GLU A 171 0.57 -26.93 -16.73
N VAL A 172 0.91 -26.44 -15.54
CA VAL A 172 2.26 -25.99 -15.18
C VAL A 172 2.81 -26.69 -13.94
N THR A 173 2.20 -27.81 -13.55
CA THR A 173 2.60 -28.62 -12.39
C THR A 173 4.07 -29.00 -12.36
N ALA A 174 4.68 -29.29 -13.51
CA ALA A 174 6.09 -29.62 -13.63
C ALA A 174 7.05 -28.44 -13.38
N GLN A 175 6.55 -27.19 -13.44
CA GLN A 175 7.34 -25.98 -13.22
C GLN A 175 7.24 -25.46 -11.77
N ILE A 176 6.39 -26.08 -10.95
CA ILE A 176 6.18 -25.67 -9.56
C ILE A 176 7.46 -25.94 -8.76
N GLU A 177 8.04 -24.86 -8.24
CA GLU A 177 9.10 -24.93 -7.24
C GLU A 177 8.44 -25.29 -5.91
N TYR A 178 8.42 -26.59 -5.61
CA TYR A 178 7.93 -27.06 -4.32
C TYR A 178 8.78 -26.40 -3.23
N GLY A 179 8.10 -25.72 -2.31
CA GLY A 179 8.74 -25.33 -1.06
C GLY A 179 9.37 -26.58 -0.44
N SER A 180 10.56 -26.46 0.15
CA SER A 180 11.13 -27.54 0.94
C SER A 180 10.14 -27.85 2.06
N ASN A 181 9.27 -28.84 1.84
CA ASN A 181 8.40 -29.45 2.83
C ASN A 181 9.31 -30.25 3.78
N ALA A 182 10.18 -29.56 4.51
CA ALA A 182 10.46 -29.99 5.85
C ALA A 182 9.21 -29.64 6.63
N GLU A 183 8.71 -30.57 7.43
CA GLU A 183 7.71 -30.38 8.48
C GLU A 183 8.24 -29.43 9.57
N GLY A 184 8.83 -28.30 9.17
CA GLY A 184 9.27 -27.23 10.04
C GLY A 184 8.04 -26.47 10.54
N GLU A 185 8.13 -26.00 11.78
CA GLU A 185 7.11 -25.14 12.36
C GLU A 185 6.79 -23.98 11.42
N ARG A 186 5.50 -23.81 11.15
CA ARG A 186 4.97 -22.66 10.42
C ARG A 186 5.46 -21.38 11.11
N ASN A 187 6.04 -20.46 10.35
CA ASN A 187 6.35 -19.14 10.89
C ASN A 187 5.04 -18.40 11.21
N SER A 188 4.70 -18.28 12.51
CA SER A 188 3.43 -17.68 12.97
C SER A 188 3.24 -16.26 12.45
N MET A 189 4.29 -15.43 12.43
CA MET A 189 4.21 -14.06 11.95
C MET A 189 3.83 -14.00 10.46
N CYS A 190 4.50 -14.78 9.60
CA CYS A 190 4.20 -14.79 8.17
C CYS A 190 2.82 -15.37 7.86
N PHE A 191 2.36 -16.33 8.68
CA PHE A 191 1.01 -16.85 8.58
C PHE A 191 -0.03 -15.79 8.93
N ASP A 192 0.16 -15.06 10.02
CA ASP A 192 -0.73 -13.97 10.41
C ASP A 192 -0.75 -12.84 9.36
N VAL A 193 0.40 -12.53 8.75
CA VAL A 193 0.47 -11.56 7.64
C VAL A 193 -0.31 -12.06 6.41
N SER A 194 -0.29 -13.37 6.15
CA SER A 194 -1.08 -13.99 5.07
C SER A 194 -2.59 -13.91 5.38
N ILE A 195 -2.99 -14.18 6.63
CA ILE A 195 -4.36 -14.00 7.13
C ILE A 195 -4.81 -12.54 6.94
N LEU A 196 -3.99 -11.59 7.40
CA LEU A 196 -4.32 -10.17 7.33
C LEU A 196 -4.46 -9.71 5.88
N GLY A 197 -3.57 -10.15 4.98
CA GLY A 197 -3.67 -9.86 3.55
C GLY A 197 -4.99 -10.38 2.95
N ARG A 198 -5.38 -11.62 3.28
CA ARG A 198 -6.67 -12.19 2.85
C ARG A 198 -7.83 -11.37 3.41
N ASP A 199 -7.80 -10.97 4.68
CA ASP A 199 -8.91 -10.22 5.30
C ASP A 199 -9.11 -8.85 4.65
N VAL A 200 -8.02 -8.20 4.24
CA VAL A 200 -8.08 -6.96 3.45
C VAL A 200 -8.68 -7.22 2.06
N LEU A 201 -8.30 -8.33 1.41
CA LEU A 201 -8.79 -8.70 0.09
C LEU A 201 -10.28 -9.09 0.08
N ALA A 202 -10.73 -9.79 1.12
CA ALA A 202 -12.11 -10.23 1.29
C ALA A 202 -13.03 -9.12 1.81
N ASP A 203 -12.50 -7.93 2.11
CA ASP A 203 -13.29 -6.82 2.59
C ASP A 203 -14.07 -6.16 1.46
N HIS A 204 -15.39 -6.32 1.51
CA HIS A 204 -16.31 -5.73 0.55
C HIS A 204 -17.06 -4.52 1.14
N SER A 205 -16.67 -4.02 2.32
CA SER A 205 -17.32 -2.87 2.92
C SER A 205 -17.12 -1.60 2.08
N VAL A 206 -17.93 -0.58 2.36
CA VAL A 206 -17.69 0.76 1.79
C VAL A 206 -16.30 1.22 2.20
N GLN A 207 -15.59 1.83 1.24
CA GLN A 207 -14.24 2.33 1.47
C GLN A 207 -14.27 3.61 2.28
N PHE A 208 -13.38 3.71 3.27
CA PHE A 208 -13.14 4.95 3.98
C PHE A 208 -12.48 5.98 3.06
N SER A 209 -12.65 7.26 3.38
CA SER A 209 -11.94 8.31 2.65
C SER A 209 -10.42 8.12 2.75
N LYS A 210 -9.68 8.44 1.67
CA LYS A 210 -8.21 8.38 1.70
C LYS A 210 -7.64 9.19 2.86
N LYS A 211 -8.26 10.33 3.18
CA LYS A 211 -7.92 11.15 4.35
C LYS A 211 -8.05 10.37 5.66
N ALA A 212 -9.20 9.74 5.91
CA ALA A 212 -9.41 8.94 7.14
C ALA A 212 -8.41 7.78 7.27
N ILE A 213 -8.08 7.12 6.16
CA ILE A 213 -7.07 6.06 6.13
C ILE A 213 -5.68 6.59 6.50
N LEU A 214 -5.25 7.70 5.92
CA LEU A 214 -3.93 8.28 6.21
C LEU A 214 -3.85 8.81 7.66
N GLU A 215 -4.91 9.46 8.15
CA GLU A 215 -5.00 9.88 9.56
C GLU A 215 -4.98 8.70 10.52
N THR A 216 -5.54 7.55 10.12
CA THR A 216 -5.46 6.31 10.89
C THR A 216 -4.03 5.84 11.04
N TYR A 217 -3.26 5.76 9.94
CA TYR A 217 -1.84 5.42 10.03
C TYR A 217 -1.05 6.41 10.88
N LYS A 218 -1.29 7.72 10.73
CA LYS A 218 -0.63 8.75 11.55
C LYS A 218 -0.97 8.59 13.03
N THR A 219 -2.22 8.30 13.36
CA THR A 219 -2.67 8.03 14.73
C THR A 219 -1.95 6.83 15.33
N GLY A 220 -1.87 5.72 14.59
CA GLY A 220 -1.12 4.54 15.02
C GLY A 220 0.37 4.84 15.24
N LEU A 221 1.01 5.60 14.33
CA LEU A 221 2.41 6.00 14.48
C LEU A 221 2.61 6.93 15.68
N LEU A 222 1.67 7.84 15.96
CA LEU A 222 1.71 8.74 17.11
C LEU A 222 1.58 7.95 18.44
N GLN A 223 0.61 7.02 18.51
CA GLN A 223 0.42 6.15 19.67
C GLN A 223 1.63 5.25 19.94
N MET A 224 2.32 4.82 18.88
CA MET A 224 3.57 4.04 18.97
C MET A 224 4.80 4.91 19.30
N GLY A 225 4.64 6.23 19.46
CA GLY A 225 5.76 7.16 19.72
C GLY A 225 6.70 7.37 18.53
N CYS A 226 6.27 6.98 17.33
CA CYS A 226 7.04 7.02 16.09
C CYS A 226 6.74 8.27 15.25
N LEU A 227 5.73 9.05 15.61
CA LEU A 227 5.37 10.33 15.00
C LEU A 227 5.30 11.41 16.08
N THR A 228 5.85 12.60 15.80
CA THR A 228 5.64 13.76 16.68
C THR A 228 4.28 14.41 16.42
N GLY A 229 3.81 15.25 17.35
CA GLY A 229 2.60 16.06 17.13
C GLY A 229 2.70 17.06 15.96
N THR A 230 3.90 17.25 15.38
CA THR A 230 4.14 18.04 14.16
C THR A 230 4.29 17.15 12.92
N GLU A 231 3.82 15.91 12.98
CA GLU A 231 3.87 14.91 11.90
C GLU A 231 5.28 14.55 11.40
N ILE A 232 6.31 14.70 12.25
CA ILE A 232 7.68 14.29 11.91
C ILE A 232 7.88 12.85 12.38
N VAL A 233 8.28 11.97 11.47
CA VAL A 233 8.57 10.57 11.79
C VAL A 233 9.90 10.45 12.55
N CYS A 234 9.86 9.85 13.74
CA CYS A 234 11.03 9.40 14.47
C CYS A 234 11.51 8.06 13.91
N PHE A 235 12.31 8.09 12.83
CA PHE A 235 12.75 6.87 12.16
C PHE A 235 13.54 5.91 13.04
N ALA A 236 14.28 6.40 14.03
CA ALA A 236 15.03 5.54 14.96
C ALA A 236 14.07 4.69 15.81
N GLU A 237 13.03 5.31 16.38
CA GLU A 237 12.03 4.58 17.17
C GLU A 237 11.19 3.66 16.29
N TYR A 238 10.79 4.12 15.10
CA TYR A 238 10.06 3.29 14.13
C TYR A 238 10.83 2.02 13.74
N LEU A 239 12.12 2.16 13.39
CA LEU A 239 12.93 0.99 13.01
C LEU A 239 13.17 0.04 14.17
N LYS A 240 13.30 0.58 15.39
CA LYS A 240 13.41 -0.23 16.60
C LYS A 240 12.13 -1.04 16.84
N LYS A 241 10.95 -0.41 16.76
CA LYS A 241 9.65 -1.08 16.91
C LYS A 241 9.41 -2.11 15.82
N PHE A 242 9.69 -1.77 14.57
CA PHE A 242 9.64 -2.71 13.45
C PHE A 242 10.54 -3.93 13.67
N GLY A 243 11.76 -3.70 14.19
CA GLY A 243 12.71 -4.77 14.50
C GLY A 243 12.26 -5.70 15.63
N GLN A 244 11.53 -5.18 16.61
CA GLN A 244 10.96 -5.95 17.71
C GLN A 244 9.80 -6.84 17.25
N GLU A 245 8.95 -6.34 16.35
CA GLU A 245 7.78 -7.08 15.84
C GLU A 245 8.16 -8.16 14.82
N TYR A 246 9.09 -7.87 13.91
CA TYR A 246 9.32 -8.72 12.74
C TYR A 246 10.61 -9.53 12.75
N ASP A 247 11.47 -9.37 13.76
CA ASP A 247 12.85 -9.88 13.79
C ASP A 247 13.53 -9.81 12.41
N VAL A 248 14.08 -8.65 12.07
CA VAL A 248 14.67 -8.37 10.73
C VAL A 248 15.82 -9.33 10.36
N LYS A 249 16.38 -10.07 11.33
CA LYS A 249 17.40 -11.09 11.08
C LYS A 249 16.81 -12.44 10.64
N ALA A 250 15.52 -12.67 10.86
CA ALA A 250 14.83 -13.85 10.36
C ALA A 250 14.71 -13.80 8.82
N SER A 251 15.01 -14.91 8.16
CA SER A 251 14.89 -15.04 6.70
C SER A 251 13.46 -14.82 6.19
N SER A 252 12.46 -15.03 7.06
CA SER A 252 11.04 -14.97 6.73
C SER A 252 10.57 -13.54 6.41
N ILE A 253 10.93 -12.54 7.23
CA ILE A 253 10.63 -11.13 6.96
C ILE A 253 11.43 -10.59 5.77
N ALA A 254 12.69 -10.99 5.61
CA ALA A 254 13.50 -10.61 4.45
C ALA A 254 12.82 -11.07 3.14
N SER A 255 12.24 -12.27 3.13
CA SER A 255 11.47 -12.77 2.00
C SER A 255 10.20 -11.96 1.74
N LEU A 256 9.43 -11.59 2.78
CA LEU A 256 8.25 -10.73 2.65
C LEU A 256 8.59 -9.34 2.09
N LEU A 257 9.65 -8.72 2.61
CA LEU A 257 10.11 -7.41 2.14
C LEU A 257 10.59 -7.46 0.68
N TYR A 258 11.31 -8.53 0.31
CA TYR A 258 11.71 -8.75 -1.09
C TYR A 258 10.49 -8.88 -2.02
N GLN A 259 9.51 -9.72 -1.66
CA GLN A 259 8.29 -9.95 -2.45
C GLN A 259 7.47 -8.66 -2.59
N THR A 260 7.37 -7.86 -1.52
CA THR A 260 6.68 -6.57 -1.54
C THR A 260 7.51 -5.43 -2.15
N LYS A 261 8.72 -5.72 -2.65
CA LYS A 261 9.68 -4.76 -3.22
C LYS A 261 10.03 -3.62 -2.27
N VAL A 262 10.13 -3.92 -0.98
CA VAL A 262 10.54 -3.02 0.07
C VAL A 262 12.03 -3.24 0.34
N SER A 263 12.87 -2.34 -0.14
CA SER A 263 14.33 -2.42 0.11
C SER A 263 14.70 -1.99 1.53
N HIS A 264 13.85 -1.18 2.16
CA HIS A 264 14.09 -0.66 3.51
C HIS A 264 12.73 -0.40 4.20
N PRO A 265 12.54 -0.75 5.49
CA PRO A 265 11.24 -0.63 6.18
C PRO A 265 10.64 0.79 6.20
N ARG A 266 11.45 1.82 5.97
CA ARG A 266 10.99 3.22 5.82
C ARG A 266 10.06 3.41 4.62
N GLN A 267 10.18 2.58 3.57
CA GLN A 267 9.33 2.66 2.38
C GLN A 267 7.87 2.28 2.69
N LEU A 268 7.60 1.61 3.81
CA LEU A 268 6.23 1.35 4.27
C LEU A 268 5.48 2.64 4.63
N LEU A 269 6.19 3.72 4.95
CA LEU A 269 5.63 5.02 5.32
C LEU A 269 5.41 5.96 4.12
N TYR A 270 5.75 5.52 2.91
CA TYR A 270 5.59 6.33 1.71
C TYR A 270 4.11 6.57 1.40
N GLY A 271 3.78 7.83 1.09
CA GLY A 271 2.41 8.26 0.85
C GLY A 271 1.57 8.45 2.12
N ILE A 272 2.18 8.35 3.31
CA ILE A 272 1.53 8.63 4.61
C ILE A 272 1.99 9.98 5.16
N THR A 273 3.30 10.18 5.24
CA THR A 273 3.91 11.42 5.77
C THR A 273 4.67 12.22 4.71
N ASN A 274 4.61 11.78 3.45
CA ASN A 274 5.28 12.41 2.30
C ASN A 274 4.51 12.07 1.02
N GLU A 275 4.92 12.70 -0.08
CA GLU A 275 4.31 12.51 -1.41
C GLU A 275 4.91 11.33 -2.21
N LEU A 276 5.72 10.48 -1.58
CA LEU A 276 6.35 9.35 -2.26
C LEU A 276 5.35 8.23 -2.56
N GLU A 277 5.59 7.52 -3.66
CA GLU A 277 4.75 6.41 -4.09
C GLU A 277 4.80 5.24 -3.09
N CYS A 278 3.62 4.74 -2.72
CA CYS A 278 3.50 3.65 -1.77
C CYS A 278 3.82 2.29 -2.41
N ARG A 279 4.34 1.35 -1.61
CA ARG A 279 4.43 -0.07 -1.96
C ARG A 279 3.10 -0.76 -1.61
N PRO A 280 2.23 -1.12 -2.60
CA PRO A 280 0.80 -1.30 -2.37
C PRO A 280 0.44 -2.27 -1.23
N PHE A 281 0.83 -3.53 -1.38
CA PHE A 281 0.54 -4.57 -0.37
C PHE A 281 1.51 -4.57 0.82
N ALA A 282 2.57 -3.77 0.76
CA ALA A 282 3.47 -3.64 1.90
C ALA A 282 2.78 -2.96 3.11
N ARG A 283 1.71 -2.18 2.88
CA ARG A 283 0.90 -1.59 3.95
C ARG A 283 0.24 -2.61 4.87
N VAL A 284 0.04 -3.86 4.43
CA VAL A 284 -0.42 -4.94 5.31
C VAL A 284 0.54 -5.16 6.48
N LEU A 285 1.87 -5.07 6.24
CA LEU A 285 2.87 -5.13 7.31
C LEU A 285 2.71 -3.94 8.27
N LEU A 286 2.43 -2.74 7.74
CA LEU A 286 2.22 -1.57 8.60
C LEU A 286 0.92 -1.69 9.41
N VAL A 287 -0.15 -2.24 8.84
CA VAL A 287 -1.41 -2.51 9.55
C VAL A 287 -1.17 -3.46 10.72
N ARG A 288 -0.47 -4.57 10.49
CA ARG A 288 -0.11 -5.49 11.57
C ARG A 288 0.72 -4.80 12.65
N LEU A 289 1.77 -4.07 12.28
CA LEU A 289 2.64 -3.38 13.25
C LEU A 289 1.88 -2.42 14.16
N LEU A 290 0.94 -1.66 13.59
CA LEU A 290 0.27 -0.58 14.31
C LEU A 290 -1.03 -1.02 15.01
N PHE A 291 -1.73 -2.02 14.47
CA PHE A 291 -3.07 -2.39 14.92
C PHE A 291 -3.26 -3.88 15.16
N GLY A 292 -2.30 -4.72 14.77
CA GLY A 292 -2.36 -6.19 14.86
C GLY A 292 -3.31 -6.83 13.84
N THR A 293 -4.55 -6.36 13.77
CA THR A 293 -5.63 -6.97 12.97
C THR A 293 -6.31 -5.98 12.03
N TRP A 294 -6.96 -6.50 10.98
CA TRP A 294 -7.74 -5.69 10.05
C TRP A 294 -8.96 -5.05 10.73
N ALA A 295 -9.63 -5.78 11.61
CA ALA A 295 -10.77 -5.28 12.36
C ALA A 295 -10.41 -4.07 13.23
N ALA A 296 -9.26 -4.11 13.93
CA ALA A 296 -8.79 -2.98 14.74
C ALA A 296 -8.46 -1.75 13.88
N PHE A 297 -7.81 -1.96 12.73
CA PHE A 297 -7.56 -0.88 11.77
C PHE A 297 -8.86 -0.24 11.27
N LYS A 298 -9.86 -1.05 10.90
CA LYS A 298 -11.17 -0.54 10.45
C LYS A 298 -11.92 0.23 11.52
N ALA A 299 -11.88 -0.24 12.76
CA ALA A 299 -12.48 0.47 13.88
C ALA A 299 -11.86 1.88 13.99
N GLN A 300 -10.53 1.99 13.90
CA GLN A 300 -9.84 3.28 13.94
C GLN A 300 -10.14 4.17 12.71
N CYS A 301 -10.22 3.58 11.50
CA CYS A 301 -10.67 4.29 10.30
C CYS A 301 -12.07 4.88 10.47
N SER A 302 -13.01 4.11 11.03
CA SER A 302 -14.37 4.57 11.28
C SER A 302 -14.40 5.77 12.24
N TRP A 303 -13.61 5.75 13.31
CA TRP A 303 -13.48 6.89 14.22
C TRP A 303 -12.98 8.15 13.50
N ASN A 304 -11.94 8.00 12.67
CA ASN A 304 -11.35 9.12 11.94
C ASN A 304 -12.24 9.65 10.81
N ASP A 305 -13.05 8.80 10.19
CA ASP A 305 -13.98 9.21 9.13
C ASP A 305 -15.17 10.01 9.71
N VAL A 306 -15.71 9.58 10.86
CA VAL A 306 -16.77 10.31 11.59
C VAL A 306 -16.28 11.68 12.07
N LEU A 307 -15.10 11.73 12.70
CA LEU A 307 -14.52 12.99 13.19
C LEU A 307 -14.07 13.92 12.04
N GLY A 308 -13.69 13.33 10.90
CA GLY A 308 -13.25 14.08 9.72
C GLY A 308 -14.37 14.60 8.80
N GLY A 309 -15.58 14.04 8.91
CA GLY A 309 -16.73 14.33 8.04
C GLY A 309 -17.71 15.40 8.54
N GLY A 310 -17.56 15.90 9.77
CA GLY A 310 -18.40 16.96 10.32
C GLY A 310 -17.95 18.36 9.93
N ASN A 311 -18.73 19.09 9.13
CA ASN A 311 -18.56 20.52 8.94
C ASN A 311 -18.92 21.27 10.25
N LYS A 312 -18.09 22.25 10.63
CA LYS A 312 -18.17 23.16 11.80
C LYS A 312 -19.48 23.14 12.61
N ILE A 313 -19.44 22.63 13.85
CA ILE A 313 -20.05 23.31 15.01
C ILE A 313 -19.06 23.23 16.19
N VAL A 314 -18.94 24.38 16.85
CA VAL A 314 -18.02 24.76 17.92
C VAL A 314 -18.15 23.85 19.15
N GLY A 315 -17.01 23.33 19.62
CA GLY A 315 -16.79 22.85 20.98
C GLY A 315 -15.45 23.40 21.46
N SER A 316 -15.51 24.31 22.42
CA SER A 316 -14.63 25.45 22.65
C SER A 316 -13.42 25.22 23.58
N GLU A 317 -12.87 24.00 23.62
CA GLU A 317 -11.72 23.68 24.51
C GLU A 317 -10.44 23.30 23.76
N SER A 318 -10.54 22.61 22.62
CA SER A 318 -9.35 22.15 21.87
C SER A 318 -8.57 23.28 21.18
N GLN A 319 -9.23 24.39 20.82
CA GLN A 319 -8.55 25.58 20.28
C GLN A 319 -7.83 26.40 21.35
N LYS A 320 -8.29 26.37 22.61
CA LYS A 320 -7.58 27.04 23.73
C LYS A 320 -6.27 26.33 24.06
N LEU A 321 -6.25 24.99 24.05
CA LEU A 321 -5.01 24.23 24.29
C LEU A 321 -3.98 24.34 23.16
N MET A 322 -4.41 24.41 21.90
CA MET A 322 -3.50 24.58 20.76
C MET A 322 -2.89 25.99 20.72
N GLY A 323 -3.68 27.02 21.04
CA GLY A 323 -3.20 28.40 21.23
C GLY A 323 -2.23 28.54 22.41
N TYR A 324 -2.49 27.84 23.52
CA TYR A 324 -1.57 27.78 24.67
C TYR A 324 -0.23 27.12 24.31
N SER A 325 -0.26 26.04 23.52
CA SER A 325 0.94 25.31 23.08
C SER A 325 1.79 26.12 22.08
N PHE A 326 1.16 26.81 21.13
CA PHE A 326 1.86 27.70 20.20
C PHE A 326 2.44 28.93 20.90
N ALA A 327 1.66 29.61 21.75
CA ALA A 327 2.15 30.76 22.52
C ALA A 327 3.30 30.36 23.48
N ALA A 328 3.21 29.19 24.11
CA ALA A 328 4.28 28.66 24.96
C ALA A 328 5.55 28.34 24.16
N MET A 329 5.44 27.69 22.98
CA MET A 329 6.59 27.44 22.11
C MET A 329 7.16 28.72 21.51
N LEU A 330 6.31 29.68 21.13
CA LEU A 330 6.72 31.00 20.65
C LEU A 330 7.54 31.72 21.72
N ASN A 331 6.99 31.84 22.93
CA ASN A 331 7.67 32.49 24.06
C ASN A 331 8.97 31.77 24.42
N LYS A 332 8.99 30.44 24.48
CA LYS A 332 10.19 29.66 24.75
C LYS A 332 11.31 29.91 23.73
N ASN A 333 10.97 29.90 22.45
CA ASN A 333 11.98 30.08 21.40
C ASN A 333 12.42 31.55 21.28
N ARG A 334 11.51 32.52 21.47
CA ARG A 334 11.85 33.94 21.59
C ARG A 334 12.77 34.20 22.79
N GLN A 335 12.47 33.61 23.95
CA GLN A 335 13.29 33.74 25.15
C GLN A 335 14.70 33.19 24.94
N ALA A 336 14.83 32.01 24.31
CA ALA A 336 16.15 31.47 23.96
C ALA A 336 16.97 32.39 23.04
N CYS A 337 16.31 33.15 22.15
CA CYS A 337 16.95 34.18 21.33
C CYS A 337 17.36 35.41 22.16
N LEU A 338 16.51 35.87 23.07
CA LEU A 338 16.80 37.01 23.95
C LEU A 338 17.91 36.69 24.96
N ASP A 339 17.91 35.51 25.56
CA ASP A 339 18.95 35.03 26.47
C ASP A 339 20.30 34.94 25.76
N TYR A 340 20.31 34.42 24.53
CA TYR A 340 21.51 34.43 23.68
C TYR A 340 22.00 35.87 23.44
N LYS A 341 21.10 36.79 23.06
CA LYS A 341 21.46 38.21 22.84
C LYS A 341 22.04 38.86 24.08
N ALA A 342 21.48 38.59 25.26
CA ALA A 342 21.98 39.13 26.52
C ALA A 342 23.36 38.56 26.91
N SER A 343 23.66 37.33 26.50
CA SER A 343 24.93 36.66 26.82
C SER A 343 26.12 37.06 25.92
N ARG A 344 25.91 37.92 24.92
CA ARG A 344 26.93 38.26 23.90
C ARG A 344 27.03 39.77 23.68
N ILE A 345 28.25 40.27 23.56
CA ILE A 345 28.54 41.70 23.31
C ILE A 345 28.16 42.10 21.87
N ALA A 346 28.30 41.18 20.90
CA ALA A 346 27.96 41.39 19.49
C ALA A 346 27.22 40.16 18.91
N PRO A 347 25.93 39.96 19.24
CA PRO A 347 25.18 38.77 18.84
C PRO A 347 24.96 38.73 17.33
N THR A 348 25.30 37.59 16.70
CA THR A 348 25.09 37.40 15.26
C THR A 348 24.07 36.30 15.00
N ARG A 349 23.31 36.47 13.92
CA ARG A 349 22.33 35.47 13.47
C ARG A 349 22.97 34.12 13.17
N PHE A 350 24.18 34.13 12.60
CA PHE A 350 24.93 32.91 12.27
C PHE A 350 25.39 32.16 13.53
N GLU A 351 25.86 32.88 14.55
CA GLU A 351 26.25 32.24 15.81
C GLU A 351 25.02 31.76 16.61
N PHE A 352 23.92 32.51 16.62
CA PHE A 352 22.66 32.02 17.21
C PHE A 352 22.17 30.73 16.56
N MET A 353 22.25 30.64 15.22
CA MET A 353 21.96 29.42 14.48
C MET A 353 22.84 28.24 14.93
N ARG A 354 24.11 28.47 15.28
CA ARG A 354 25.02 27.41 15.74
C ARG A 354 24.76 27.01 17.18
N VAL A 355 24.59 27.98 18.08
CA VAL A 355 24.47 27.76 19.53
C VAL A 355 23.09 27.25 19.92
N SER A 356 22.04 27.77 19.29
CA SER A 356 20.64 27.42 19.59
C SER A 356 19.88 27.07 18.30
N TYR A 357 20.43 26.12 17.53
CA TYR A 357 19.90 25.69 16.23
C TYR A 357 18.40 25.38 16.25
N ARG A 358 17.90 24.70 17.28
CA ARG A 358 16.48 24.34 17.41
C ARG A 358 15.58 25.58 17.53
N ALA A 359 15.96 26.55 18.36
CA ALA A 359 15.21 27.79 18.52
C ALA A 359 15.29 28.67 17.26
N PHE A 360 16.48 28.78 16.67
CA PHE A 360 16.68 29.50 15.40
C PHE A 360 15.82 28.94 14.27
N ARG A 361 15.87 27.61 14.07
CA ARG A 361 15.14 26.94 12.99
C ARG A 361 13.62 27.01 13.22
N TRP A 362 13.18 26.93 14.48
CA TRP A 362 11.76 27.09 14.84
C TRP A 362 11.27 28.52 14.59
N LEU A 363 11.98 29.56 15.05
CA LEU A 363 11.62 30.97 14.83
C LEU A 363 11.67 31.33 13.34
N ARG A 364 12.68 30.87 12.60
CA ARG A 364 12.77 31.11 11.14
C ARG A 364 11.55 30.55 10.38
N GLN A 365 10.96 29.47 10.89
CA GLN A 365 9.83 28.79 10.26
C GLN A 365 8.47 29.34 10.71
N ASN A 366 8.35 29.78 11.97
CA ASN A 366 7.06 30.12 12.59
C ASN A 366 6.92 31.61 13.00
N ASP A 367 8.01 32.36 13.06
CA ASP A 367 8.04 33.77 13.50
C ASP A 367 9.25 34.53 12.91
N ARG A 368 9.34 34.48 11.58
CA ARG A 368 10.50 34.97 10.84
C ARG A 368 10.67 36.48 10.97
N VAL A 369 9.57 37.25 10.95
CA VAL A 369 9.61 38.72 11.01
C VAL A 369 10.24 39.18 12.32
N TRP A 370 9.80 38.62 13.45
CA TRP A 370 10.38 38.92 14.75
C TRP A 370 11.86 38.50 14.85
N LEU A 371 12.23 37.34 14.29
CA LEU A 371 13.63 36.91 14.26
C LEU A 371 14.51 37.85 13.41
N ASP A 372 13.98 38.34 12.29
CA ASP A 372 14.64 39.31 11.41
C ASP A 372 14.83 40.67 12.09
N GLU A 373 13.88 41.11 12.93
CA GLU A 373 14.03 42.29 13.79
C GLU A 373 15.01 42.06 14.95
N ALA A 374 14.93 40.90 15.61
CA ALA A 374 15.74 40.59 16.79
C ALA A 374 17.21 40.33 16.44
N LEU A 375 17.49 39.67 15.31
CA LEU A 375 18.82 39.35 14.79
C LEU A 375 18.84 39.61 13.27
N PRO A 376 19.03 40.87 12.85
CA PRO A 376 19.01 41.25 11.45
C PRO A 376 20.08 40.54 10.64
N MET A 377 19.75 40.23 9.40
CA MET A 377 20.72 39.72 8.44
C MET A 377 21.72 40.82 8.13
N GLN A 378 23.01 40.58 8.40
CA GLN A 378 24.03 41.53 7.98
C GLN A 378 24.04 41.61 6.44
N PRO A 379 24.05 42.81 5.85
CA PRO A 379 24.17 42.96 4.41
C PRO A 379 25.45 42.28 3.93
N ARG A 380 25.37 41.51 2.85
CA ARG A 380 26.56 41.01 2.16
C ARG A 380 27.38 42.20 1.70
N ILE A 381 28.54 42.44 2.32
CA ILE A 381 29.55 43.33 1.76
C ILE A 381 30.06 42.63 0.50
N MET A 382 29.62 43.09 -0.68
CA MET A 382 30.18 42.67 -1.96
C MET A 382 31.62 43.19 -2.04
N GLY A 383 32.58 42.33 -1.71
CA GLY A 383 33.98 42.65 -1.91
C GLY A 383 34.91 41.84 -1.03
N GLN A 384 35.22 40.61 -1.45
CA GLN A 384 36.60 40.17 -1.62
C GLN A 384 36.63 38.80 -2.28
N LYS A 385 37.33 38.73 -3.41
CA LYS A 385 37.74 37.50 -4.09
C LYS A 385 38.70 36.70 -3.18
N THR A 386 38.86 35.46 -3.63
CA THR A 386 40.05 34.59 -3.59
C THR A 386 40.27 33.60 -2.44
N LEU A 387 40.40 32.34 -2.89
CA LEU A 387 41.29 31.25 -2.42
C LEU A 387 40.85 30.53 -1.14
N PHE A 388 40.67 29.20 -1.10
CA PHE A 388 41.53 28.13 -1.61
C PHE A 388 40.74 26.89 -2.07
N LYS A 389 41.46 26.08 -2.86
CA LYS A 389 41.13 24.83 -3.54
C LYS A 389 40.39 23.79 -2.71
#